data_AF-A0A9X9L7H0-F1
#
_entry.id   AF-A0A9X9L7H0-F1
#
_cell.length_a   1.000
_cell.length_b   1.000
_cell.length_c   1.000
_cell.angle_alpha   90.00
_cell.angle_beta   90.00
_cell.angle_gamma   90.00
#
_symmetry.space_group_name_H-M   'P 1'
#
loop_
_entity.id
_entity.type
_entity.pdbx_description
1 polymer ?
#
loop_
_entity_poly.entity_id
_entity_poly.type
_entity_poly.pdbx_seq_one_letter_code
_entity_poly.pdbx_strand_id
1 'polypeptide(L)'
;SSLKDLIKAISKYNQEFSLPLPVPLLEIISSYLERHSADDELDSQILQDELLTVYQAIAVENSACLIAFLAVLQRLKIVLRDSGRLFQWWNQILTPIIQNFSAEPLLAVETKKILLELLLYDDDNAEGRQVENAKATSCAITEILLASWLEMTKKADEELNDYASTVSDQIQTILIEFGKKKPRFFQRSTSSSP
;
A
#
# COMPACT_ATOMS: atom_id res chain seq x y z
N SER A 1 0.97 15.43 -17.08
CA SER A 1 2.17 15.74 -16.30
C SER A 1 3.31 14.83 -16.74
N SER A 2 4.58 15.23 -16.65
CA SER A 2 5.70 14.29 -16.83
C SER A 2 5.95 13.51 -15.53
N LEU A 3 6.68 12.39 -15.60
CA LEU A 3 7.15 11.67 -14.40
C LEU A 3 7.95 12.61 -13.48
N LYS A 4 8.84 13.42 -14.06
CA LYS A 4 9.64 14.39 -13.33
C LYS A 4 8.79 15.40 -12.56
N ASP A 5 7.70 15.88 -13.17
CA ASP A 5 6.78 16.80 -12.51
C ASP A 5 6.01 16.13 -11.37
N LEU A 6 5.59 14.87 -11.56
CA LEU A 6 4.93 14.07 -10.52
C LEU A 6 5.87 13.86 -9.32
N ILE A 7 7.07 13.33 -9.55
CA ILE A 7 8.05 13.05 -8.50
C ILE A 7 8.45 14.34 -7.77
N LYS A 8 8.68 15.43 -8.50
CA LYS A 8 8.96 16.73 -7.89
C LYS A 8 7.81 17.22 -7.03
N ALA A 9 6.56 17.03 -7.47
CA ALA A 9 5.40 17.43 -6.71
C ALA A 9 5.26 16.62 -5.41
N ILE A 10 5.37 15.28 -5.49
CA ILE A 10 5.34 14.41 -4.30
C ILE A 10 6.44 14.83 -3.34
N SER A 11 7.69 14.92 -3.82
CA SER A 11 8.85 15.31 -3.01
C SER A 11 8.72 16.68 -2.35
N LYS A 12 8.10 17.66 -3.04
CA LYS A 12 7.88 19.00 -2.47
C LYS A 12 7.03 18.94 -1.21
N TYR A 13 6.01 18.09 -1.22
CA TYR A 13 5.08 18.01 -0.10
C TYR A 13 5.57 17.07 1.01
N ASN A 14 6.73 16.42 0.87
CA ASN A 14 7.29 15.48 1.88
C ASN A 14 7.38 16.05 3.30
N GLN A 15 7.71 17.34 3.46
CA GLN A 15 7.88 17.98 4.77
C GLN A 15 6.55 18.45 5.40
N GLU A 16 5.49 18.57 4.61
CA GLU A 16 4.16 19.04 5.01
C GLU A 16 3.07 18.03 4.63
N PHE A 17 3.46 16.76 4.50
CA PHE A 17 2.62 15.70 3.95
C PHE A 17 1.54 15.33 4.97
N SER A 18 0.38 15.97 4.80
CA SER A 18 -0.78 15.80 5.64
C SER A 18 -1.92 15.19 4.85
N LEU A 19 -2.84 14.58 5.59
CA LEU A 19 -4.10 14.11 5.06
C LEU A 19 -5.21 15.12 5.44
N PRO A 20 -6.12 15.46 4.51
CA PRO A 20 -6.21 14.96 3.12
C PRO A 20 -5.10 15.51 2.21
N LEU A 21 -4.79 14.78 1.13
CA LEU A 21 -3.77 15.21 0.16
C LEU A 21 -4.13 16.59 -0.43
N PRO A 22 -3.15 17.50 -0.60
CA PRO A 22 -3.40 18.82 -1.18
C PRO A 22 -4.01 18.75 -2.58
N VAL A 23 -4.99 19.61 -2.87
CA VAL A 23 -5.64 19.69 -4.20
C VAL A 23 -4.64 19.84 -5.36
N PRO A 24 -3.59 20.68 -5.26
CA PRO A 24 -2.62 20.78 -6.36
C PRO A 24 -1.85 19.48 -6.63
N LEU A 25 -1.61 18.65 -5.61
CA LEU A 25 -1.00 17.34 -5.79
C LEU A 25 -1.96 16.37 -6.49
N LEU A 26 -3.24 16.40 -6.10
CA LEU A 26 -4.28 15.59 -6.75
C LEU A 26 -4.40 15.92 -8.23
N GLU A 27 -4.39 17.20 -8.60
CA GLU A 27 -4.43 17.65 -9.99
C GLU A 27 -3.22 17.16 -10.81
N ILE A 28 -2.03 17.13 -10.21
CA ILE A 28 -0.80 16.63 -10.84
C ILE A 28 -0.87 15.11 -11.03
N ILE A 29 -1.37 14.38 -10.04
CA ILE A 29 -1.59 12.92 -10.13
C ILE A 29 -2.60 12.62 -11.24
N SER A 30 -3.76 13.28 -11.26
CA SER A 30 -4.77 13.11 -12.32
C SER A 30 -4.19 13.44 -13.69
N SER A 31 -3.50 14.57 -13.82
CA SER A 31 -2.83 14.97 -15.06
C SER A 31 -1.73 14.01 -15.51
N TYR A 32 -1.12 13.28 -14.58
CA TYR A 32 -0.16 12.21 -14.90
C TYR A 32 -0.91 10.98 -15.41
N LEU A 33 -1.90 10.48 -14.66
CA LEU A 33 -2.69 9.31 -15.03
C LEU A 33 -3.43 9.46 -16.37
N GLU A 34 -3.87 10.67 -16.73
CA GLU A 34 -4.50 10.94 -18.04
C GLU A 34 -3.54 10.79 -19.23
N ARG A 35 -2.23 10.99 -19.02
CA ARG A 35 -1.23 11.01 -20.10
C ARG A 35 -0.41 9.73 -20.20
N HIS A 36 -0.37 8.95 -19.13
CA HIS A 36 0.42 7.73 -19.03
C HIS A 36 -0.56 6.56 -19.06
N SER A 37 -0.60 5.84 -20.18
CA SER A 37 -1.41 4.64 -20.25
C SER A 37 -0.83 3.59 -19.31
N ALA A 38 -1.70 2.78 -18.74
CA ALA A 38 -1.27 1.71 -17.87
C ALA A 38 -0.51 0.61 -18.62
N ASP A 39 -0.09 0.75 -19.89
CA ASP A 39 0.39 -0.33 -20.77
C ASP A 39 1.90 -0.50 -20.90
N ASP A 40 2.70 0.49 -20.49
CA ASP A 40 4.16 0.43 -20.58
C ASP A 40 4.80 -0.10 -19.27
N GLU A 41 5.46 -1.25 -19.36
CA GLU A 41 6.12 -1.92 -18.22
C GLU A 41 7.40 -1.19 -17.79
N LEU A 42 8.16 -0.62 -18.74
CA LEU A 42 9.39 0.09 -18.45
C LEU A 42 9.09 1.39 -17.69
N ASP A 43 8.08 2.13 -18.14
CA ASP A 43 7.65 3.36 -17.46
C ASP A 43 7.13 3.07 -16.04
N SER A 44 6.40 1.97 -15.85
CA SER A 44 5.97 1.53 -14.51
C SER A 44 7.16 1.18 -13.61
N GLN A 45 8.18 0.52 -14.14
CA GLN A 45 9.36 0.16 -13.37
C GLN A 45 10.13 1.42 -12.91
N ILE A 46 10.33 2.37 -13.82
CA ILE A 46 10.99 3.65 -13.52
C ILE A 46 10.17 4.43 -12.49
N LEU A 47 8.84 4.49 -12.65
CA LEU A 47 7.95 5.13 -11.67
C LEU A 47 8.12 4.51 -10.27
N GLN A 48 8.16 3.19 -10.15
CA GLN A 48 8.33 2.50 -8.87
C GLN A 48 9.69 2.79 -8.21
N ASP A 49 10.77 2.85 -8.99
CA ASP A 49 12.11 3.16 -8.48
C ASP A 49 12.21 4.61 -7.99
N GLU A 50 11.65 5.55 -8.75
CA GLU A 50 11.57 6.96 -8.34
C GLU A 50 10.70 7.13 -7.09
N LEU A 51 9.52 6.48 -7.04
CA LEU A 51 8.66 6.51 -5.85
C LEU A 51 9.36 5.92 -4.62
N LEU A 52 10.12 4.83 -4.79
CA LEU A 52 10.88 4.25 -3.69
C LEU A 52 11.99 5.19 -3.20
N THR A 53 12.64 5.92 -4.11
CA THR A 53 13.62 6.95 -3.76
C THR A 53 12.98 8.08 -2.95
N VAL A 54 11.80 8.55 -3.37
CA VAL A 54 11.03 9.55 -2.61
C VAL A 54 10.64 9.01 -1.23
N TYR A 55 10.15 7.77 -1.19
CA TYR A 55 9.77 7.11 0.06
C TYR A 55 10.92 7.01 1.05
N GLN A 56 12.11 6.59 0.60
CA GLN A 56 13.29 6.48 1.46
C GLN A 56 13.73 7.84 2.03
N ALA A 57 13.51 8.93 1.30
CA ALA A 57 13.72 10.28 1.81
C ALA A 57 12.70 10.69 2.89
N ILE A 58 11.45 10.20 2.79
CA ILE A 58 10.36 10.49 3.75
C ILE A 58 10.47 9.62 5.01
N ALA A 59 10.84 8.34 4.86
CA ALA A 59 10.73 7.32 5.90
C ALA A 59 11.60 7.58 7.13
N VAL A 60 12.52 8.54 7.04
CA VAL A 60 13.40 8.98 8.13
C VAL A 60 12.69 9.98 9.06
N GLU A 61 11.62 10.64 8.62
CA GLU A 61 11.20 11.92 9.23
C GLU A 61 9.87 11.88 10.01
N ASN A 62 8.81 11.18 9.55
CA ASN A 62 7.48 11.25 10.20
C ASN A 62 6.48 10.15 9.78
N SER A 63 5.76 9.55 10.73
CA SER A 63 4.68 8.56 10.50
C SER A 63 3.50 9.12 9.69
N ALA A 64 3.16 10.41 9.87
CA ALA A 64 2.11 11.07 9.08
C ALA A 64 2.48 11.12 7.59
N CYS A 65 3.75 11.36 7.29
CA CYS A 65 4.23 11.42 5.90
C CYS A 65 4.22 10.04 5.24
N LEU A 66 4.48 8.96 5.99
CA LEU A 66 4.36 7.60 5.47
C LEU A 66 2.94 7.28 4.99
N ILE A 67 1.92 7.75 5.70
CA ILE A 67 0.51 7.45 5.39
C ILE A 67 0.03 8.33 4.25
N ALA A 68 0.42 9.61 4.23
CA ALA A 68 0.16 10.46 3.08
C ALA A 68 0.85 9.90 1.82
N PHE A 69 2.04 9.31 1.93
CA PHE A 69 2.69 8.59 0.83
C PHE A 69 1.89 7.38 0.38
N LEU A 70 1.40 6.57 1.32
CA LEU A 70 0.50 5.45 1.01
C LEU A 70 -0.77 5.91 0.28
N ALA A 71 -1.35 7.07 0.65
CA ALA A 71 -2.50 7.66 -0.03
C ALA A 71 -2.20 8.10 -1.48
N VAL A 72 -0.95 8.48 -1.78
CA VAL A 72 -0.49 8.73 -3.16
C VAL A 72 -0.41 7.42 -3.94
N LEU A 73 0.21 6.38 -3.36
CA LEU A 73 0.32 5.07 -4.01
C LEU A 73 -1.05 4.49 -4.34
N GLN A 74 -2.00 4.66 -3.43
CA GLN A 74 -3.38 4.25 -3.61
C GLN A 74 -4.04 4.89 -4.84
N ARG A 75 -3.66 6.12 -5.20
CA ARG A 75 -4.13 6.80 -6.42
C ARG A 75 -3.37 6.36 -7.66
N LEU A 76 -2.08 6.08 -7.52
CA LEU A 76 -1.23 5.60 -8.61
C LEU A 76 -1.39 4.09 -8.90
N LYS A 77 -2.17 3.35 -8.09
CA LYS A 77 -2.28 1.88 -8.18
C LYS A 77 -2.58 1.34 -9.59
N ILE A 78 -3.26 2.12 -10.43
CA ILE A 78 -3.59 1.70 -11.81
C ILE A 78 -2.40 1.69 -12.77
N VAL A 79 -1.34 2.47 -12.47
CA VAL A 79 -0.10 2.53 -13.26
C VAL A 79 1.07 1.81 -12.57
N LEU A 80 0.87 1.27 -11.37
CA LEU A 80 1.85 0.42 -10.67
C LEU A 80 1.65 -1.04 -11.10
N ARG A 81 2.48 -1.51 -12.03
CA ARG A 81 2.45 -2.90 -12.52
C ARG A 81 3.26 -3.85 -11.66
N ASP A 82 2.93 -5.14 -11.77
CA ASP A 82 3.85 -6.17 -11.29
C ASP A 82 5.05 -6.27 -12.24
N SER A 83 6.22 -5.82 -11.79
CA SER A 83 7.49 -5.98 -12.50
C SER A 83 8.31 -7.18 -11.97
N GLY A 84 7.65 -8.18 -11.38
CA GLY A 84 8.27 -9.36 -10.77
C GLY A 84 8.88 -9.14 -9.38
N ARG A 85 8.82 -7.90 -8.86
CA ARG A 85 9.32 -7.50 -7.53
C ARG A 85 8.28 -6.78 -6.69
N LEU A 86 7.01 -6.84 -7.09
CA LEU A 86 5.92 -6.08 -6.48
C LEU A 86 5.78 -6.38 -4.98
N PHE A 87 5.91 -7.66 -4.59
CA PHE A 87 5.94 -8.06 -3.18
C PHE A 87 7.07 -7.35 -2.40
N GLN A 88 8.31 -7.45 -2.88
CA GLN A 88 9.46 -6.84 -2.21
C GLN A 88 9.33 -5.31 -2.12
N TRP A 89 8.78 -4.69 -3.16
CA TRP A 89 8.56 -3.25 -3.21
C TRP A 89 7.50 -2.81 -2.19
N TRP A 90 6.34 -3.47 -2.15
CA TRP A 90 5.33 -3.19 -1.13
C TRP A 90 5.83 -3.50 0.28
N ASN A 91 6.61 -4.56 0.46
CA ASN A 91 7.12 -4.94 1.77
C ASN A 91 8.03 -3.86 2.37
N GLN A 92 8.88 -3.22 1.56
CA GLN A 92 9.72 -2.09 2.00
C GLN A 92 8.89 -0.89 2.47
N ILE A 93 7.75 -0.65 1.85
CA ILE A 93 6.88 0.49 2.16
C ILE A 93 5.99 0.18 3.37
N LEU A 94 5.39 -1.01 3.42
CA LEU A 94 4.40 -1.36 4.42
C LEU A 94 4.99 -1.73 5.77
N THR A 95 6.19 -2.32 5.82
CA THR A 95 6.81 -2.75 7.08
C THR A 95 6.86 -1.63 8.14
N PRO A 96 7.46 -0.45 7.87
CA PRO A 96 7.49 0.62 8.87
C PRO A 96 6.12 1.27 9.10
N ILE A 97 5.23 1.26 8.11
CA ILE A 97 3.86 1.76 8.30
C ILE A 97 3.11 0.89 9.32
N ILE A 98 3.19 -0.43 9.19
CA ILE A 98 2.55 -1.39 10.11
C ILE A 98 3.13 -1.24 11.53
N GLN A 99 4.44 -1.02 11.65
CA GLN A 99 5.08 -0.76 12.94
C GLN A 99 4.57 0.51 13.64
N ASN A 100 3.99 1.47 12.90
CA ASN A 100 3.44 2.69 13.50
C ASN A 100 1.97 2.55 13.99
N PHE A 101 1.33 1.39 13.82
CA PHE A 101 -0.09 1.20 14.19
C PHE A 101 -0.41 1.44 15.67
N SER A 102 0.53 1.12 16.58
CA SER A 102 0.32 1.30 18.02
C SER A 102 0.68 2.71 18.51
N ALA A 103 1.56 3.43 17.80
CA ALA A 103 2.03 4.74 18.20
C ALA A 103 0.99 5.84 17.96
N GLU A 104 0.20 5.72 16.89
CA GLU A 104 -0.67 6.79 16.40
C GLU A 104 -2.07 6.25 16.01
N PRO A 105 -3.03 6.16 16.95
CA PRO A 105 -4.33 5.50 16.70
C PRO A 105 -5.18 6.14 15.58
N LEU A 106 -5.15 7.48 15.46
CA LEU A 106 -5.88 8.18 14.39
C LEU A 106 -5.28 7.87 13.01
N LEU A 107 -3.95 7.76 12.96
CA LEU A 107 -3.21 7.39 11.77
C LEU A 107 -3.43 5.93 11.40
N ALA A 108 -3.59 5.03 12.38
CA ALA A 108 -3.96 3.63 12.15
C ALA A 108 -5.32 3.49 11.45
N VAL A 109 -6.32 4.29 11.84
CA VAL A 109 -7.65 4.30 11.21
C VAL A 109 -7.56 4.67 9.72
N GLU A 110 -6.85 5.74 9.38
CA GLU A 110 -6.73 6.16 7.98
C GLU A 110 -5.85 5.19 7.18
N THR A 111 -4.80 4.64 7.78
CA THR A 111 -3.97 3.62 7.12
C THR A 111 -4.79 2.38 6.78
N LYS A 112 -5.59 1.89 7.73
CA LYS A 112 -6.50 0.76 7.51
C LYS A 112 -7.44 1.03 6.33
N LYS A 113 -8.03 2.22 6.26
CA LYS A 113 -8.91 2.61 5.15
C LYS A 113 -8.18 2.57 3.80
N ILE A 114 -6.98 3.14 3.72
CA ILE A 114 -6.17 3.14 2.49
C ILE A 114 -5.76 1.71 2.09
N LEU A 115 -5.33 0.88 3.05
CA LEU A 115 -4.98 -0.52 2.80
C LEU A 115 -6.18 -1.33 2.28
N LEU A 116 -7.37 -1.12 2.83
CA LEU A 116 -8.59 -1.76 2.33
C LEU A 116 -8.91 -1.31 0.90
N GLU A 117 -8.69 -0.05 0.54
CA GLU A 117 -8.88 0.45 -0.82
C GLU A 117 -7.84 -0.07 -1.83
N LEU A 118 -6.66 -0.48 -1.35
CA LEU A 118 -5.63 -1.17 -2.13
C LEU A 118 -5.95 -2.66 -2.29
N LEU A 119 -6.43 -3.31 -1.23
CA LEU A 119 -6.80 -4.72 -1.21
C LEU A 119 -8.06 -5.01 -2.04
N LEU A 120 -9.04 -4.10 -1.99
CA LEU A 120 -10.30 -4.24 -2.68
C LEU A 120 -10.19 -3.71 -4.11
N TYR A 121 -10.37 -4.62 -5.05
CA TYR A 121 -10.48 -4.34 -6.47
C TYR A 121 -11.83 -4.81 -7.00
N ASP A 122 -12.33 -4.11 -8.01
CA ASP A 122 -13.58 -4.45 -8.68
C ASP A 122 -13.31 -5.62 -9.64
N ASP A 123 -14.01 -6.74 -9.44
CA ASP A 123 -13.94 -7.90 -10.34
C ASP A 123 -14.83 -7.74 -11.57
N ASP A 124 -15.84 -6.85 -11.50
CA ASP A 124 -16.94 -6.80 -12.46
C ASP A 124 -16.77 -5.66 -13.49
N ASN A 125 -16.05 -4.59 -13.13
CA ASN A 125 -15.94 -3.37 -13.95
C ASN A 125 -14.59 -3.13 -14.63
N ALA A 126 -13.59 -3.96 -14.35
CA ALA A 126 -12.26 -3.83 -14.95
C ALA A 126 -11.97 -5.04 -15.85
N GLU A 127 -11.35 -4.80 -17.00
CA GLU A 127 -11.00 -5.84 -17.96
C GLU A 127 -9.50 -5.85 -18.24
N GLY A 128 -8.96 -7.04 -18.53
CA GLY A 128 -7.56 -7.22 -18.91
C GLY A 128 -6.56 -6.92 -17.80
N ARG A 129 -5.44 -6.30 -18.19
CA ARG A 129 -4.23 -6.14 -17.33
C ARG A 129 -4.45 -5.30 -16.07
N GLN A 130 -5.44 -4.41 -16.05
CA GLN A 130 -5.73 -3.59 -14.87
C GLN A 130 -6.23 -4.45 -13.70
N VAL A 131 -7.06 -5.46 -13.97
CA VAL A 131 -7.53 -6.41 -12.95
C VAL A 131 -6.38 -7.27 -12.46
N GLU A 132 -5.50 -7.72 -13.35
CA GLU A 132 -4.35 -8.55 -13.01
C GLU A 132 -3.39 -7.80 -12.08
N ASN A 133 -3.08 -6.54 -12.37
CA ASN A 133 -2.24 -5.69 -11.51
C ASN A 133 -2.88 -5.44 -10.14
N ALA A 134 -4.19 -5.19 -10.11
CA ALA A 134 -4.92 -4.98 -8.87
C ALA A 134 -4.96 -6.27 -8.02
N LYS A 135 -5.12 -7.44 -8.67
CA LYS A 135 -5.00 -8.76 -8.04
C LYS A 135 -3.60 -8.99 -7.49
N ALA A 136 -2.56 -8.72 -8.26
CA ALA A 136 -1.18 -8.87 -7.83
C ALA A 136 -0.85 -7.97 -6.63
N THR A 137 -1.29 -6.71 -6.66
CA THR A 137 -1.17 -5.77 -5.54
C THR A 137 -1.90 -6.29 -4.31
N SER A 138 -3.15 -6.72 -4.46
CA SER A 138 -3.96 -7.29 -3.38
C SER A 138 -3.32 -8.54 -2.77
N CYS A 139 -2.77 -9.43 -3.59
CA CYS A 139 -2.01 -10.60 -3.15
C CYS A 139 -0.77 -10.20 -2.36
N ALA A 140 0.09 -9.35 -2.92
CA ALA A 140 1.31 -8.91 -2.28
C ALA A 140 1.03 -8.27 -0.90
N ILE A 141 0.08 -7.35 -0.83
CA ILE A 141 -0.28 -6.68 0.43
C ILE A 141 -0.87 -7.69 1.43
N THR A 142 -1.72 -8.61 0.99
CA THR A 142 -2.29 -9.63 1.88
C THR A 142 -1.22 -10.54 2.48
N GLU A 143 -0.24 -10.97 1.67
CA GLU A 143 0.88 -11.80 2.14
C GLU A 143 1.74 -11.06 3.17
N ILE A 144 2.03 -9.78 2.94
CA ILE A 144 2.77 -8.92 3.88
C ILE A 144 2.00 -8.77 5.20
N LEU A 145 0.69 -8.53 5.12
CA LEU A 145 -0.17 -8.40 6.31
C LEU A 145 -0.25 -9.72 7.08
N LEU A 146 -0.41 -10.87 6.40
CA LEU A 146 -0.42 -12.18 7.05
C LEU A 146 0.91 -12.50 7.74
N ALA A 147 2.03 -12.27 7.07
CA ALA A 147 3.36 -12.47 7.64
C ALA A 147 3.57 -11.58 8.87
N SER A 148 3.21 -10.31 8.77
CA SER A 148 3.30 -9.34 9.87
C SER A 148 2.40 -9.71 11.04
N TRP A 149 1.17 -10.17 10.76
CA TRP A 149 0.23 -10.61 11.80
C TRP A 149 0.76 -11.83 12.57
N LEU A 150 1.29 -12.83 11.85
CA LEU A 150 1.88 -14.01 12.48
C LEU A 150 3.10 -13.65 13.34
N GLU A 151 3.98 -12.79 12.84
CA GLU A 151 5.15 -12.32 13.59
C GLU A 151 4.74 -11.57 14.86
N MET A 152 3.79 -10.63 14.75
CA MET A 152 3.35 -9.81 15.89
C MET A 152 2.55 -10.63 16.91
N THR A 153 1.74 -11.60 16.46
CA THR A 153 1.03 -12.52 17.37
C THR A 153 2.04 -13.38 18.15
N LYS A 154 3.05 -13.92 17.47
CA LYS A 154 4.11 -14.68 18.13
C LYS A 154 4.84 -13.85 19.19
N LYS A 155 5.22 -12.60 18.87
CA LYS A 155 5.86 -11.68 19.82
C LYS A 155 4.94 -11.31 20.99
N ALA A 156 3.65 -11.10 20.73
CA ALA A 156 2.68 -10.81 21.77
C ALA A 156 2.59 -11.97 22.77
N ASP A 157 2.53 -13.21 22.28
CA ASP A 157 2.40 -14.41 23.11
C ASP A 157 3.69 -14.79 23.83
N GLU A 158 4.82 -14.85 23.12
CA GLU A 158 6.10 -15.34 23.67
C GLU A 158 6.83 -14.29 24.52
N GLU A 159 6.71 -13.01 24.16
CA GLU A 159 7.44 -11.91 24.81
C GLU A 159 6.55 -11.06 25.72
N LEU A 160 5.25 -11.37 25.84
CA LEU A 160 4.25 -10.56 26.56
C LEU A 160 4.29 -9.08 26.14
N ASN A 161 4.37 -8.86 24.83
CA ASN A 161 4.61 -7.54 24.25
C ASN A 161 3.28 -6.86 23.88
N ASP A 162 2.82 -5.92 24.72
CA ASP A 162 1.58 -5.15 24.52
C ASP A 162 1.56 -4.36 23.20
N TYR A 163 2.72 -3.84 22.78
CA TYR A 163 2.86 -3.17 21.49
C TYR A 163 2.58 -4.16 20.34
N ALA A 164 3.16 -5.36 20.40
CA ALA A 164 2.96 -6.38 19.38
C ALA A 164 1.51 -6.89 19.36
N SER A 165 0.87 -7.02 20.53
CA SER A 165 -0.55 -7.33 20.64
C SER A 165 -1.40 -6.27 19.93
N THR A 166 -1.14 -5.00 20.20
CA THR A 166 -1.88 -3.88 19.60
C THR A 166 -1.73 -3.87 18.08
N VAL A 167 -0.50 -4.03 17.57
CA VAL A 167 -0.23 -4.08 16.12
C VAL A 167 -0.93 -5.29 15.49
N SER A 168 -0.86 -6.46 16.14
CA SER A 168 -1.53 -7.68 15.67
C SER A 168 -3.04 -7.49 15.53
N ASP A 169 -3.70 -6.90 16.53
CA ASP A 169 -5.15 -6.64 16.51
C ASP A 169 -5.56 -5.72 15.34
N GLN A 170 -4.75 -4.69 15.05
CA GLN A 170 -5.00 -3.79 13.92
C GLN A 170 -4.89 -4.52 12.58
N ILE A 171 -3.84 -5.34 12.40
CA ILE A 171 -3.66 -6.15 11.18
C ILE A 171 -4.81 -7.15 11.03
N GLN A 172 -5.17 -7.85 12.11
CA GLN A 172 -6.26 -8.82 12.12
C GLN A 172 -7.58 -8.16 11.67
N THR A 173 -7.85 -6.94 12.16
CA THR A 173 -9.04 -6.19 11.79
C THR A 173 -9.09 -5.92 10.28
N ILE A 174 -7.97 -5.52 9.66
CA ILE A 174 -7.87 -5.31 8.21
C ILE A 174 -8.15 -6.62 7.45
N LEU A 175 -7.50 -7.72 7.86
CA LEU A 175 -7.63 -9.03 7.22
C LEU A 175 -9.06 -9.57 7.30
N ILE A 176 -9.74 -9.42 8.44
CA ILE A 176 -11.13 -9.83 8.62
C ILE A 176 -12.05 -9.01 7.72
N GLU A 177 -11.88 -7.69 7.67
CA GLU A 177 -12.71 -6.82 6.81
C GLU A 177 -12.51 -7.11 5.33
N PHE A 178 -11.27 -7.38 4.92
CA PHE A 178 -10.97 -7.83 3.56
C PHE A 178 -11.63 -9.19 3.26
N GLY A 179 -11.45 -10.19 4.13
CA GLY A 179 -12.01 -11.53 3.97
C GLY A 179 -13.53 -11.55 3.89
N LYS A 180 -14.22 -10.70 4.66
CA LYS A 180 -15.68 -10.53 4.57
C LYS A 180 -16.14 -10.05 3.19
N LYS A 181 -15.37 -9.16 2.55
CA LYS A 181 -15.68 -8.60 1.23
C LYS A 181 -15.20 -9.48 0.07
N LYS A 182 -14.12 -10.25 0.27
CA LYS A 182 -13.50 -11.14 -0.73
C LYS A 182 -13.33 -12.56 -0.17
N PRO A 183 -14.41 -13.28 0.18
CA PRO A 183 -14.33 -14.58 0.85
C PRO A 183 -13.62 -15.65 0.02
N ARG A 184 -13.71 -15.57 -1.31
CA ARG A 184 -13.06 -16.52 -2.22
C ARG A 184 -11.54 -16.36 -2.31
N PHE A 185 -11.00 -15.23 -1.83
CA PHE A 185 -9.56 -14.95 -1.87
C PHE A 185 -8.80 -16.00 -1.04
N PHE A 186 -9.23 -16.23 0.21
CA PHE A 186 -8.59 -17.18 1.12
C PHE A 186 -8.93 -18.65 0.82
N GLN A 187 -10.03 -18.92 0.11
CA GLN A 187 -10.46 -20.28 -0.22
C GLN A 187 -9.57 -20.95 -1.28
N ARG A 188 -8.95 -20.17 -2.18
CA ARG A 188 -8.04 -20.71 -3.20
C ARG A 188 -6.67 -21.07 -2.65
N SER A 189 -6.19 -20.35 -1.64
CA SER A 189 -4.87 -20.54 -1.03
C SER A 189 -4.74 -21.86 -0.26
N THR A 190 -5.85 -22.43 0.22
CA THR A 190 -5.88 -23.70 0.97
C THR A 190 -6.08 -24.93 0.08
N SER A 191 -6.40 -24.75 -1.21
CA SER A 191 -6.59 -25.83 -2.18
C SER A 191 -5.32 -26.20 -2.95
N SER A 192 -4.20 -25.54 -2.68
CA SER A 192 -2.87 -25.85 -3.24
C SER A 192 -2.00 -26.50 -2.17
N SER A 193 -2.32 -27.73 -1.81
CA SER A 193 -1.40 -28.66 -1.15
C SER A 193 -1.55 -30.03 -1.80
N PRO A 194 -0.53 -30.55 -2.50
CA PRO A 194 -0.49 -31.95 -2.91
C PRO A 194 -0.32 -32.89 -1.72
#